data_AF-A0A3P6EAE4-F1
#
_entry.id   AF-A0A3P6EAE4-F1
#
_cell.length_a   1.000
_cell.length_b   1.000
_cell.length_c   1.000
_cell.angle_alpha   90.00
_cell.angle_beta   90.00
_cell.angle_gamma   90.00
#
_symmetry.space_group_name_H-M   'P 1'
#
loop_
_entity.id
_entity.type
_entity.pdbx_description
1 polymer ?
#
loop_
_entity_poly.entity_id
_entity_poly.type
_entity_poly.pdbx_seq_one_letter_code
_entity_poly.pdbx_strand_id
1 'polypeptide(L)'
;MSNLQSDSRTSWSMIRTLERYQKCKYGPQEPNVPSRDEALAVELSSLQEYLKLKERYDALLRTQRNLLGEDLGPLSTKELESLERRLDSSLKKIRALRVLRLPFLSSYTKLSTHYARPDQ
;
A
#
# COMPACT_ATOMS: atom_id res chain seq x y z
N MET A 1 -6.13 47.40 -50.85
CA MET A 1 -6.44 46.10 -50.22
C MET A 1 -5.27 45.17 -50.46
N SER A 2 -4.31 45.11 -49.53
CA SER A 2 -3.20 44.14 -49.60
C SER A 2 -2.42 44.24 -48.30
N ASN A 3 -2.62 43.29 -47.39
CA ASN A 3 -1.64 42.78 -46.42
C ASN A 3 -2.32 41.75 -45.51
N LEU A 4 -2.74 40.62 -46.10
CA LEU A 4 -3.08 39.39 -45.36
C LEU A 4 -2.06 38.27 -45.63
N GLN A 5 -1.09 38.49 -46.52
CA GLN A 5 -0.12 37.46 -46.95
C GLN A 5 1.11 37.35 -46.03
N SER A 6 1.37 38.33 -45.16
CA SER A 6 2.56 38.40 -44.30
C SER A 6 2.45 37.53 -43.05
N ASP A 7 1.24 37.33 -42.51
CA ASP A 7 1.04 36.52 -41.29
C ASP A 7 1.13 35.02 -41.55
N SER A 8 0.68 34.55 -42.72
CA SER A 8 0.73 33.11 -43.06
C SER A 8 2.16 32.60 -43.24
N ARG A 9 3.08 33.44 -43.75
CA ARG A 9 4.48 33.03 -44.00
C ARG A 9 5.27 32.93 -42.70
N THR A 10 5.04 33.86 -41.77
CA THR A 10 5.64 33.85 -40.44
C THR A 10 5.08 32.72 -39.58
N SER A 11 3.75 32.53 -39.58
CA SER A 11 3.08 31.42 -38.90
C SER A 11 3.60 30.06 -39.39
N TRP A 12 3.77 29.89 -40.71
CA TRP A 12 4.32 28.67 -41.29
C TRP A 12 5.78 28.41 -40.88
N SER A 13 6.62 29.45 -40.82
CA SER A 13 8.00 29.34 -40.36
C SER A 13 8.09 28.99 -38.87
N MET A 14 7.19 29.53 -38.05
CA MET A 14 7.09 29.26 -36.63
C MET A 14 6.62 27.82 -36.38
N ILE A 15 5.59 27.36 -37.08
CA ILE A 15 5.08 25.98 -37.01
C ILE A 15 6.20 24.99 -37.36
N ARG A 16 6.93 25.20 -38.47
CA ARG A 16 8.07 24.34 -38.84
C ARG A 16 9.21 24.35 -37.84
N THR A 17 9.41 25.48 -37.15
CA THR A 17 10.44 25.60 -36.11
C THR A 17 10.01 24.85 -34.85
N LEU A 18 8.73 24.93 -34.48
CA LEU A 18 8.14 24.17 -33.38
C LEU A 18 8.13 22.66 -33.67
N GLU A 19 7.77 22.25 -34.88
CA GLU A 19 7.83 20.84 -35.31
C GLU A 19 9.27 20.29 -35.27
N ARG A 20 10.26 21.09 -35.71
CA ARG A 20 11.68 20.70 -35.60
C ARG A 20 12.11 20.59 -34.15
N TYR A 21 11.73 21.55 -33.30
CA TYR A 21 12.03 21.51 -31.87
C TYR A 21 11.41 20.29 -31.19
N GLN A 22 10.16 19.97 -31.52
CA GLN A 22 9.47 18.79 -31.02
C GLN A 22 10.18 17.52 -31.47
N LYS A 23 10.57 17.42 -32.75
CA LYS A 23 11.31 16.28 -33.29
C LYS A 23 12.74 16.15 -32.74
N CYS A 24 13.37 17.26 -32.32
CA CYS A 24 14.69 17.25 -31.68
C CYS A 24 14.62 16.95 -30.17
N LYS A 25 13.56 17.38 -29.47
CA LYS A 25 13.35 17.05 -28.05
C LYS A 25 12.84 15.62 -27.85
N TYR A 26 12.01 15.15 -28.78
CA TYR A 26 11.42 13.81 -28.80
C TYR A 26 11.92 13.07 -30.04
N GLY A 27 13.25 12.92 -30.17
CA GLY A 27 13.89 12.20 -31.29
C GLY A 27 13.26 10.82 -31.57
N PRO A 28 13.66 10.13 -32.66
CA PRO A 28 13.19 8.78 -32.96
C PRO A 28 13.19 7.98 -31.66
N GLN A 29 12.03 7.46 -31.28
CA GLN A 29 11.86 6.76 -30.02
C GLN A 29 12.95 5.70 -29.95
N GLU A 30 13.97 5.93 -29.12
CA GLU A 30 14.98 4.93 -28.84
C GLU A 30 14.20 3.67 -28.45
N PRO A 31 14.44 2.51 -29.07
CA PRO A 31 13.60 1.32 -28.89
C PRO A 31 13.53 0.82 -27.43
N ASN A 32 14.37 1.40 -26.55
CA ASN A 32 14.45 1.11 -25.12
C ASN A 32 13.91 2.23 -24.22
N VAL A 33 13.42 3.36 -24.75
CA VAL A 33 12.83 4.45 -23.96
C VAL A 33 11.31 4.39 -24.09
N PRO A 34 10.56 4.19 -22.99
CA PRO A 34 9.11 4.11 -23.04
C PRO A 34 8.54 5.40 -23.61
N SER A 35 7.52 5.28 -24.47
CA SER A 35 6.81 6.45 -24.97
C SER A 35 6.21 7.25 -23.81
N ARG A 36 5.94 8.53 -24.02
CA ARG A 36 5.27 9.36 -23.00
C ARG A 36 3.97 8.71 -22.52
N ASP A 37 3.23 8.08 -23.44
CA ASP A 37 1.97 7.42 -23.13
C ASP A 37 2.18 6.12 -22.35
N GLU A 38 3.23 5.34 -22.65
CA GLU A 38 3.64 4.17 -21.87
C GLU A 38 4.09 4.54 -20.45
N ALA A 39 4.90 5.60 -20.31
CA ALA A 39 5.34 6.09 -19.01
C ALA A 39 4.15 6.55 -18.15
N LEU A 40 3.20 7.28 -18.74
CA LEU A 40 1.96 7.66 -18.07
C LEU A 40 1.09 6.44 -17.71
N ALA A 41 1.01 5.43 -18.58
CA ALA A 41 0.27 4.21 -18.29
C ALA A 41 0.88 3.43 -17.11
N VAL A 42 2.22 3.35 -17.02
CA VAL A 42 2.92 2.73 -15.89
C VAL A 42 2.69 3.51 -14.59
N GLU A 43 2.74 4.84 -14.64
CA GLU A 43 2.46 5.70 -13.49
C GLU A 43 1.02 5.52 -12.99
N LEU A 44 0.03 5.55 -13.89
CA LEU A 44 -1.38 5.32 -13.56
C LEU A 44 -1.62 3.92 -12.98
N SER A 45 -0.97 2.89 -13.53
CA SER A 45 -1.03 1.53 -13.00
C SER A 45 -0.46 1.46 -11.58
N SER A 46 0.69 2.09 -11.34
CA SER A 46 1.30 2.13 -10.00
C SER A 46 0.42 2.85 -8.97
N LEU A 47 -0.21 3.96 -9.38
CA LEU A 47 -1.15 4.70 -8.54
C LEU A 47 -2.39 3.85 -8.23
N GLN A 48 -2.93 3.14 -9.22
CA GLN A 48 -4.07 2.26 -9.03
C GLN A 48 -3.77 1.13 -8.04
N GLU A 49 -2.61 0.48 -8.15
CA GLU A 49 -2.18 -0.54 -7.20
C GLU A 49 -1.98 0.02 -5.79
N TYR A 50 -1.42 1.23 -5.69
CA TYR A 50 -1.33 1.92 -4.41
C TYR A 50 -2.72 2.18 -3.79
N LEU A 51 -3.69 2.65 -4.57
CA LEU A 51 -5.05 2.90 -4.09
C LEU A 51 -5.73 1.61 -3.62
N LYS A 52 -5.57 0.51 -4.36
CA LYS A 52 -6.05 -0.83 -3.92
C LYS A 52 -5.41 -1.25 -2.60
N LEU A 53 -4.10 -1.03 -2.43
CA LEU A 53 -3.40 -1.34 -1.19
C LEU A 53 -3.89 -0.46 -0.03
N LYS A 54 -4.09 0.83 -0.28
CA LYS A 54 -4.59 1.80 0.69
C LYS A 54 -5.98 1.44 1.19
N GLU A 55 -6.88 1.04 0.30
CA GLU A 55 -8.22 0.57 0.67
C GLU A 55 -8.17 -0.65 1.59
N ARG A 56 -7.31 -1.64 1.26
CA ARG A 56 -7.09 -2.83 2.11
C ARG A 56 -6.53 -2.45 3.47
N TYR A 57 -5.57 -1.51 3.51
CA TYR A 57 -5.01 -1.01 4.76
C TYR A 57 -6.07 -0.32 5.62
N ASP A 58 -6.88 0.54 5.03
CA ASP A 58 -7.93 1.26 5.77
C ASP A 58 -9.01 0.28 6.29
N ALA A 59 -9.35 -0.76 5.52
CA ALA A 59 -10.21 -1.85 5.98
C ALA A 59 -9.60 -2.61 7.17
N LEU A 60 -8.31 -2.94 7.09
CA LEU A 60 -7.59 -3.61 8.18
C LEU A 60 -7.58 -2.74 9.44
N LEU A 61 -7.27 -1.45 9.31
CA LEU A 61 -7.25 -0.51 10.43
C LEU A 61 -8.63 -0.39 11.09
N ARG A 62 -9.71 -0.31 10.31
CA ARG A 62 -11.09 -0.36 10.83
C ARG A 62 -11.32 -1.62 11.64
N THR A 63 -10.93 -2.79 11.13
CA THR A 63 -11.09 -4.05 11.88
C THR A 63 -10.27 -4.09 13.18
N GLN A 64 -9.07 -3.51 13.19
CA GLN A 64 -8.25 -3.40 14.40
C GLN A 64 -8.94 -2.53 15.46
N ARG A 65 -9.45 -1.36 15.07
CA ARG A 65 -10.22 -0.48 15.96
C ARG A 65 -11.42 -1.19 16.56
N ASN A 66 -12.19 -1.90 15.73
CA ASN A 66 -13.32 -2.68 16.23
C ASN A 66 -12.88 -3.74 17.25
N LEU A 67 -11.76 -4.44 17.03
CA LEU A 67 -11.21 -5.40 17.98
C LEU A 67 -10.74 -4.76 19.29
N LEU A 68 -10.37 -3.48 19.27
CA LEU A 68 -10.02 -2.68 20.46
C LEU A 68 -11.24 -2.02 21.13
N GLY A 69 -12.44 -2.19 20.56
CA GLY A 69 -13.67 -1.58 21.06
C GLY A 69 -13.90 -0.13 20.60
N GLU A 70 -13.16 0.32 19.59
CA GLU A 70 -13.29 1.65 18.98
C GLU A 70 -14.17 1.60 17.72
N ASP A 71 -14.71 2.75 17.30
CA ASP A 71 -15.48 2.93 16.06
C ASP A 71 -16.61 1.90 15.84
N LEU A 72 -17.28 1.46 16.91
CA LEU A 72 -18.29 0.39 16.84
C LEU A 72 -19.66 0.81 16.28
N GLY A 73 -19.94 2.11 16.19
CA GLY A 73 -21.24 2.66 15.78
C GLY A 73 -21.78 2.16 14.43
N PRO A 74 -20.94 1.92 13.40
CA PRO A 74 -21.39 1.39 12.12
C PRO A 74 -21.73 -0.10 12.10
N LEU A 75 -21.42 -0.88 13.16
CA LEU A 75 -21.69 -2.32 13.19
C LEU A 75 -23.14 -2.59 13.56
N SER A 76 -23.74 -3.55 12.87
CA SER A 76 -25.04 -4.10 13.27
C SER A 76 -24.93 -4.96 14.54
N THR A 77 -26.07 -5.21 15.19
CA THR A 77 -26.14 -6.09 16.38
C THR A 77 -25.54 -7.48 16.12
N LYS A 78 -25.84 -8.07 14.96
CA LYS A 78 -25.31 -9.39 14.56
C LYS A 78 -23.79 -9.38 14.40
N GLU A 79 -23.23 -8.31 13.83
CA GLU A 79 -21.78 -8.16 13.66
C GLU A 79 -21.10 -7.93 15.01
N LEU A 80 -21.73 -7.17 15.90
CA LEU A 80 -21.24 -6.90 17.25
C LEU A 80 -21.19 -8.18 18.10
N GLU A 81 -22.25 -8.98 18.09
CA GLU A 81 -22.26 -10.29 18.76
C GLU A 81 -21.19 -11.24 18.19
N SER A 82 -21.00 -11.23 16.87
CA SER A 82 -19.96 -12.05 16.22
C SER A 82 -18.56 -11.62 16.67
N LEU A 83 -18.33 -10.31 16.74
CA LEU A 83 -17.09 -9.72 17.24
C LEU A 83 -16.83 -10.10 18.70
N GLU A 84 -17.84 -9.99 19.56
CA GLU A 84 -17.77 -10.39 20.97
C GLU A 84 -17.41 -11.87 21.13
N ARG A 85 -18.12 -12.77 20.43
CA ARG A 85 -17.83 -14.22 20.48
C ARG A 85 -16.40 -14.53 20.03
N ARG A 86 -15.90 -13.84 19.01
CA ARG A 86 -14.51 -14.00 18.53
C ARG A 86 -13.50 -13.54 19.58
N LEU A 87 -13.73 -12.39 20.21
CA LEU A 87 -12.86 -11.86 21.26
C LEU A 87 -12.84 -12.77 22.49
N ASP A 88 -14.00 -13.19 22.99
CA ASP A 88 -14.11 -14.10 24.14
C ASP A 88 -13.39 -15.43 23.87
N SER A 89 -13.62 -16.02 22.69
CA SER A 89 -12.95 -17.26 22.28
C SER A 89 -11.43 -17.11 22.22
N SER A 90 -10.94 -16.00 21.65
CA SER A 90 -9.50 -15.73 21.55
C SER A 90 -8.87 -15.50 22.93
N LEU A 91 -9.53 -14.72 23.79
CA LEU A 91 -9.09 -14.45 25.16
C LEU A 91 -9.02 -15.72 26.00
N LYS A 92 -10.03 -16.60 25.90
CA LYS A 92 -10.01 -17.92 26.55
C LYS A 92 -8.79 -18.74 26.12
N LYS A 93 -8.49 -18.78 24.82
CA LYS A 93 -7.29 -19.48 24.30
C LYS A 93 -5.99 -18.85 24.81
N ILE A 94 -5.86 -17.52 24.78
CA ILE A 94 -4.67 -16.82 25.28
C ILE A 94 -4.47 -17.08 26.77
N ARG A 95 -5.54 -16.99 27.57
CA ARG A 95 -5.50 -17.30 29.01
C ARG A 95 -5.14 -18.75 29.26
N ALA A 96 -5.72 -19.69 28.52
CA ALA A 96 -5.38 -21.11 28.62
C ALA A 96 -3.91 -21.36 28.29
N LEU A 97 -3.36 -20.75 27.24
CA LEU A 97 -1.93 -20.82 26.94
C LEU A 97 -1.08 -20.24 28.08
N ARG A 98 -1.47 -19.09 28.63
CA ARG A 98 -0.76 -18.47 29.76
C ARG A 98 -0.78 -19.35 31.01
N VAL A 99 -1.89 -19.99 31.32
CA VAL A 99 -2.06 -20.81 32.53
C VAL A 99 -1.47 -22.21 32.36
N LEU A 100 -1.65 -22.86 31.20
CA LEU A 100 -1.25 -24.25 30.99
C LEU A 100 0.17 -24.38 30.46
N ARG A 101 0.62 -23.48 29.57
CA ARG A 101 1.89 -23.63 28.85
C ARG A 101 3.04 -22.86 29.48
N LEU A 102 2.80 -21.67 30.04
CA LEU A 102 3.89 -20.89 30.65
C LEU A 102 4.47 -21.51 31.93
N PRO A 103 3.69 -22.11 32.86
CA PRO A 103 4.27 -22.76 34.04
C PRO A 103 5.11 -23.98 33.67
N PHE A 104 4.66 -24.73 32.66
CA PHE A 104 5.43 -25.84 32.11
C PHE A 104 6.76 -25.33 31.54
N LEU A 105 6.74 -24.40 30.59
CA LEU A 105 7.98 -23.85 30.00
C LEU A 105 8.90 -23.20 31.04
N SER A 106 8.35 -22.48 32.03
CA SER A 106 9.13 -21.89 33.13
C SER A 106 9.84 -22.94 33.98
N SER A 107 9.20 -24.10 34.21
CA SER A 107 9.80 -25.22 34.93
C SER A 107 10.97 -25.83 34.14
N TYR A 108 10.80 -26.03 32.83
CA TYR A 108 11.87 -26.58 31.97
C TYR A 108 13.07 -25.63 31.84
N THR A 109 12.84 -24.31 31.73
CA THR A 109 13.94 -23.34 31.66
C THR A 109 14.73 -23.29 32.98
N LYS A 110 14.04 -23.35 34.13
CA LYS A 110 14.71 -23.35 35.46
C LYS A 110 15.60 -24.58 35.65
N LEU A 111 15.12 -25.76 35.28
CA LEU A 111 15.91 -26.98 35.33
C LEU A 111 17.10 -26.92 34.37
N SER A 112 16.88 -26.49 33.12
CA SER A 112 17.95 -26.36 32.12
C SER A 112 19.05 -25.37 32.56
N THR A 113 18.71 -24.27 33.22
CA THR A 113 19.71 -23.32 33.76
C THR A 113 20.43 -23.85 35.00
N HIS A 114 19.78 -24.69 35.81
CA HIS A 114 20.41 -25.31 36.98
C HIS A 114 21.47 -26.34 36.59
N TYR A 115 21.35 -26.96 35.41
CA TYR A 115 22.39 -27.83 34.81
C TYR A 115 23.40 -27.07 33.94
N ALA A 116 23.23 -25.76 33.74
CA ALA A 116 24.14 -24.91 32.98
C ALA A 116 25.04 -24.06 33.91
N ARG A 117 25.52 -24.63 35.02
CA ARG A 117 26.65 -24.07 35.76
C ARG A 117 27.93 -24.53 35.03
N PRO A 118 28.72 -23.63 34.43
CA PRO A 118 30.01 -24.01 33.90
C PRO A 118 30.92 -24.33 35.09
N ASP A 119 31.40 -25.56 35.15
CA ASP A 119 32.61 -25.88 35.91
C ASP A 119 33.76 -25.05 35.32
N GLN A 120 34.22 -24.05 36.09
CA GLN A 120 35.60 -23.56 36.17
C GLN A 120 35.75 -22.63 37.37
#